data_AF-A0A7L2ZGH7-F1
#
_entry.id   AF-A0A7L2ZGH7-F1
#
_cell.length_a   1.000
_cell.length_b   1.000
_cell.length_c   1.000
_cell.angle_alpha   90.00
_cell.angle_beta   90.00
_cell.angle_gamma   90.00
#
_symmetry.space_group_name_H-M   'P 1'
#
loop_
_entity.id
_entity.type
_entity.pdbx_description
1 polymer ?
#
loop_
_entity_poly.entity_id
_entity_poly.type
_entity_poly.pdbx_seq_one_letter_code
_entity_poly.pdbx_strand_id
1 'polypeptide(L)'
;RKTVVCPIIDVISDDTFEYMAGSDMTYGGFNWKLNFRWYPVPQREMDRRKGDRTLPVRTPTMAGGLFSIDRNYFEEIGTYDAGMDIWGGENLEMSFRVWQCGGSLEIVTCSHVGHVFRKATPYTFPGGTGHVINKNNRRLAEVWMDDFKDFFYIISPGVVKVDYGDVSVRKALRERLGCKPFSWYLENVYPDSQIPRRYYSLGEIRNVETNQCLDNMGRKENEKVGFFNCHGMGGNQVFSYTADKEIRTDDLCLDVSRLNGPVLMLKCHHLRGNQLWEYDAE
;
A
#
# COMPACT_ATOMS: atom_id res chain seq x y z
N ARG A 1 -22.46 -11.34 8.10
CA ARG A 1 -22.60 -11.71 6.67
C ARG A 1 -21.64 -10.93 5.77
N LYS A 2 -21.48 -9.61 5.94
CA LYS A 2 -20.59 -8.78 5.10
C LYS A 2 -19.12 -8.68 5.59
N THR A 3 -18.70 -9.62 6.43
CA THR A 3 -17.35 -9.65 7.01
C THR A 3 -16.55 -10.72 6.29
N VAL A 4 -15.38 -10.33 5.78
CA VAL A 4 -14.39 -11.20 5.18
C VAL A 4 -13.31 -11.45 6.22
N VAL A 5 -13.00 -12.71 6.50
CA VAL A 5 -12.06 -13.07 7.58
C VAL A 5 -10.84 -13.77 7.03
N CYS A 6 -9.67 -13.40 7.53
CA CYS A 6 -8.38 -14.03 7.23
C CYS A 6 -7.83 -14.69 8.50
N PRO A 7 -7.12 -15.83 8.40
CA PRO A 7 -6.35 -16.36 9.52
C PRO A 7 -5.08 -15.53 9.75
N ILE A 8 -4.43 -15.72 10.90
CA ILE A 8 -3.00 -15.46 11.01
C ILE A 8 -2.30 -16.46 10.08
N ILE A 9 -1.44 -15.92 9.22
CA ILE A 9 -0.67 -16.72 8.28
C ILE A 9 0.67 -17.03 8.94
N ASP A 10 0.81 -18.27 9.38
CA ASP A 10 2.05 -18.77 9.95
C ASP A 10 3.04 -19.10 8.82
N VAL A 11 4.33 -19.05 9.11
CA VAL A 11 5.38 -19.27 8.13
C VAL A 11 5.79 -20.73 8.15
N ILE A 12 5.72 -21.40 7.00
CA ILE A 12 6.38 -22.67 6.78
C ILE A 12 7.65 -22.39 5.97
N SER A 13 8.81 -22.75 6.51
CA SER A 13 10.10 -22.59 5.85
C SER A 13 10.12 -23.32 4.49
N ASP A 14 10.55 -22.65 3.42
CA ASP A 14 10.69 -23.28 2.10
C ASP A 14 11.90 -24.21 2.00
N ASP A 15 12.87 -24.07 2.92
CA ASP A 15 14.07 -24.89 2.99
C ASP A 15 13.88 -26.13 3.90
N THR A 16 13.28 -25.95 5.08
CA THR A 16 13.21 -26.99 6.14
C THR A 16 11.81 -27.52 6.43
N PHE A 17 10.76 -26.87 5.91
CA PHE A 17 9.36 -27.13 6.25
C PHE A 17 9.02 -26.98 7.75
N GLU A 18 9.89 -26.32 8.52
CA GLU A 18 9.61 -25.93 9.90
C GLU A 18 8.45 -24.94 9.96
N TYR A 19 7.55 -25.15 10.93
CA TYR A 19 6.40 -24.30 11.19
C TYR A 19 6.74 -23.24 12.24
N MET A 20 6.68 -21.97 11.85
CA MET A 20 6.92 -20.82 12.70
C MET A 20 5.64 -19.99 12.83
N ALA A 21 5.18 -19.80 14.06
CA ALA A 21 3.97 -19.03 14.34
C ALA A 21 4.12 -17.58 13.86
N GLY A 22 3.12 -17.09 13.14
CA GLY A 22 2.97 -15.71 12.72
C GLY A 22 2.61 -14.79 13.89
N SER A 23 2.70 -13.49 13.64
CA SER A 23 2.43 -12.47 14.66
C SER A 23 1.01 -11.93 14.56
N ASP A 24 0.28 -11.97 15.67
CA ASP A 24 -1.00 -11.29 15.87
C ASP A 24 -0.86 -9.77 16.10
N MET A 25 0.38 -9.27 16.12
CA MET A 25 0.73 -7.85 16.22
C MET A 25 1.03 -7.22 14.85
N THR A 26 0.68 -7.92 13.76
CA THR A 26 0.77 -7.40 12.40
C THR A 26 -0.59 -7.37 11.72
N TYR A 27 -0.79 -6.39 10.84
CA TYR A 27 -1.96 -6.28 9.97
C TYR A 27 -1.53 -5.93 8.54
N GLY A 28 -2.42 -6.17 7.59
CA GLY A 28 -2.15 -5.95 6.18
C GLY A 28 -2.38 -4.50 5.76
N GLY A 29 -1.39 -3.93 5.09
CA GLY A 29 -1.48 -2.63 4.44
C GLY A 29 -0.83 -2.65 3.06
N PHE A 30 -0.62 -1.46 2.50
CA PHE A 30 0.05 -1.29 1.23
C PHE A 30 0.83 0.01 1.16
N ASN A 31 1.90 0.00 0.38
CA ASN A 31 2.77 1.15 0.18
C ASN A 31 2.35 1.97 -1.05
N TRP A 32 3.12 3.01 -1.41
CA TRP A 32 2.78 3.92 -2.51
C TRP A 32 2.73 3.24 -3.90
N LYS A 33 3.37 2.08 -4.02
CA LYS A 33 3.44 1.28 -5.25
C LYS A 33 2.32 0.22 -5.34
N LEU A 34 1.34 0.27 -4.45
CA LEU A 34 0.28 -0.75 -4.33
C LEU A 34 0.87 -2.16 -4.11
N ASN A 35 1.98 -2.25 -3.38
CA ASN A 35 2.48 -3.54 -2.91
C ASN A 35 1.93 -3.81 -1.52
N PHE A 36 1.37 -5.00 -1.34
CA PHE A 36 0.98 -5.47 -0.02
C PHE A 36 2.19 -5.55 0.91
N ARG A 37 2.02 -5.10 2.15
CA ARG A 37 3.02 -5.18 3.22
C ARG A 37 2.35 -5.49 4.56
N TRP A 38 3.10 -6.17 5.42
CA TRP A 38 2.75 -6.32 6.82
C TRP A 38 3.27 -5.14 7.62
N TYR A 39 2.39 -4.48 8.35
CA TYR A 39 2.71 -3.38 9.26
C TYR A 39 2.39 -3.78 10.70
N PRO A 40 3.01 -3.15 11.70
CA PRO A 40 2.58 -3.30 13.09
C PRO A 40 1.14 -2.84 13.27
N VAL A 41 0.37 -3.54 14.11
CA VAL A 41 -0.99 -3.13 14.47
C VAL A 41 -0.93 -1.74 15.12
N PRO A 42 -1.70 -0.75 14.63
CA PRO A 42 -1.64 0.61 15.15
C PRO A 42 -2.29 0.70 16.53
N GLN A 43 -1.86 1.68 17.33
CA GLN A 43 -2.34 1.85 18.71
C GLN A 43 -3.88 1.97 18.78
N ARG A 44 -4.52 2.66 17.83
CA ARG A 44 -6.00 2.76 17.76
C ARG A 44 -6.71 1.41 17.76
N GLU A 45 -6.11 0.40 17.12
CA GLU A 45 -6.72 -0.93 17.00
C GLU A 45 -6.44 -1.77 18.25
N MET A 46 -5.28 -1.56 18.88
CA MET A 46 -5.00 -2.10 20.22
C MET A 46 -5.99 -1.55 21.26
N ASP A 47 -6.24 -0.23 21.23
CA ASP A 47 -7.18 0.45 22.14
C ASP A 47 -8.62 -0.05 21.93
N ARG A 48 -9.04 -0.24 20.67
CA ARG A 48 -10.35 -0.81 20.33
C ARG A 48 -10.55 -2.20 20.95
N ARG A 49 -9.50 -3.02 20.97
CA ARG A 49 -9.52 -4.38 21.53
C ARG A 49 -9.40 -4.41 23.06
N LYS A 50 -9.04 -3.29 23.70
CA LYS A 50 -8.90 -3.16 25.17
C LYS A 50 -8.00 -4.23 25.79
N GLY A 51 -6.95 -4.63 25.07
CA GLY A 51 -6.03 -5.69 25.49
C GLY A 51 -6.50 -7.13 25.26
N ASP A 52 -7.72 -7.36 24.76
CA ASP A 52 -8.18 -8.70 24.40
C ASP A 52 -7.60 -9.15 23.05
N ARG A 53 -6.59 -10.03 23.13
CA ARG A 53 -5.89 -10.57 21.97
C ARG A 53 -6.66 -11.66 21.21
N THR A 54 -7.84 -12.06 21.68
CA THR A 54 -8.72 -13.01 20.98
C THR A 54 -9.68 -12.33 20.01
N LEU A 55 -9.94 -11.03 20.21
CA LEU A 55 -10.77 -10.25 19.29
C LEU A 55 -10.09 -10.11 17.92
N PRO A 56 -10.81 -10.21 16.80
CA PRO A 56 -10.24 -10.01 15.47
C PRO A 56 -9.61 -8.62 15.31
N VAL A 57 -8.55 -8.54 14.50
CA VAL A 57 -7.88 -7.30 14.10
C VAL A 57 -8.50 -6.80 12.80
N ARG A 58 -9.03 -5.58 12.78
CA ARG A 58 -9.49 -4.94 11.52
C ARG A 58 -8.29 -4.59 10.66
N THR A 59 -8.26 -5.10 9.44
CA THR A 59 -7.13 -4.93 8.52
C THR A 59 -7.54 -4.13 7.28
N PRO A 60 -6.80 -3.08 6.89
CA PRO A 60 -7.03 -2.35 5.64
C PRO A 60 -7.06 -3.27 4.42
N THR A 61 -6.08 -4.16 4.34
CA THR A 61 -5.95 -5.09 3.22
C THR A 61 -5.62 -6.50 3.70
N MET A 62 -5.86 -7.48 2.84
CA MET A 62 -5.46 -8.88 3.06
C MET A 62 -4.32 -9.27 2.12
N ALA A 63 -3.58 -10.31 2.50
CA ALA A 63 -2.61 -10.95 1.61
C ALA A 63 -3.30 -11.60 0.39
N GLY A 64 -4.56 -12.04 0.55
CA GLY A 64 -5.44 -12.50 -0.54
C GLY A 64 -5.48 -14.01 -0.76
N GLY A 65 -4.42 -14.74 -0.41
CA GLY A 65 -4.37 -16.19 -0.63
C GLY A 65 -5.23 -17.03 0.32
N LEU A 66 -5.54 -16.52 1.51
CA LEU A 66 -6.25 -17.25 2.57
C LEU A 66 -7.30 -16.35 3.22
N PHE A 67 -8.58 -16.62 2.95
CA PHE A 67 -9.70 -15.94 3.58
C PHE A 67 -10.97 -16.78 3.48
N SER A 68 -11.97 -16.44 4.30
CA SER A 68 -13.33 -16.97 4.23
C SER A 68 -14.32 -15.82 4.04
N ILE A 69 -15.31 -16.05 3.18
CA ILE A 69 -16.36 -15.09 2.83
C ILE A 69 -17.70 -15.82 2.65
N ASP A 70 -18.81 -15.19 3.04
CA ASP A 70 -20.14 -15.70 2.69
C ASP A 70 -20.30 -15.77 1.18
N ARG A 71 -20.66 -16.93 0.63
CA ARG A 71 -20.78 -17.15 -0.82
C ARG A 71 -21.68 -16.13 -1.48
N ASN A 72 -22.86 -15.90 -0.91
CA ASN A 72 -23.83 -14.98 -1.49
C ASN A 72 -23.32 -13.54 -1.43
N TYR A 73 -22.63 -13.15 -0.34
CA TYR A 73 -21.97 -11.84 -0.28
C TYR A 73 -20.87 -11.71 -1.34
N PHE A 74 -20.02 -12.73 -1.54
CA PHE A 74 -18.99 -12.75 -2.58
C PHE A 74 -19.58 -12.55 -3.99
N GLU A 75 -20.70 -13.21 -4.28
CA GLU A 75 -21.43 -13.03 -5.55
C GLU A 75 -22.07 -11.63 -5.64
N GLU A 76 -22.70 -11.13 -4.57
CA GLU A 76 -23.35 -9.82 -4.48
C GLU A 76 -22.36 -8.67 -4.73
N ILE A 77 -21.16 -8.73 -4.14
CA ILE A 77 -20.12 -7.73 -4.37
C ILE A 77 -19.36 -7.95 -5.68
N GLY A 78 -19.78 -8.88 -6.55
CA GLY A 78 -19.24 -9.05 -7.89
C GLY A 78 -17.92 -9.81 -7.97
N THR A 79 -17.77 -10.87 -7.16
CA THR A 79 -16.69 -11.88 -7.23
C THR A 79 -15.29 -11.27 -7.41
N TYR A 80 -14.45 -11.78 -8.31
CA TYR A 80 -13.20 -11.13 -8.72
C TYR A 80 -13.39 -10.37 -10.04
N ASP A 81 -12.55 -9.38 -10.30
CA ASP A 81 -12.47 -8.77 -11.62
C ASP A 81 -11.91 -9.76 -12.64
N ALA A 82 -12.79 -10.29 -13.49
CA ALA A 82 -12.43 -11.27 -14.52
C ALA A 82 -11.46 -10.72 -15.60
N GLY A 83 -11.22 -9.41 -15.64
CA GLY A 83 -10.21 -8.81 -16.53
C GLY A 83 -8.79 -8.77 -15.93
N MET A 84 -8.60 -9.23 -14.69
CA MET A 84 -7.29 -9.42 -14.09
C MET A 84 -6.65 -10.73 -14.56
N ASP A 85 -5.35 -10.67 -14.84
CA ASP A 85 -4.60 -11.82 -15.34
C ASP A 85 -3.71 -12.42 -14.26
N ILE A 86 -3.70 -13.75 -14.16
CA ILE A 86 -2.76 -14.61 -13.43
C ILE A 86 -2.58 -14.28 -11.94
N TRP A 87 -1.85 -13.19 -11.62
CA TRP A 87 -1.45 -12.86 -10.25
C TRP A 87 -1.16 -11.37 -10.08
N GLY A 88 -1.54 -10.82 -8.92
CA GLY A 88 -1.15 -9.51 -8.44
C GLY A 88 -2.30 -8.51 -8.51
N GLY A 89 -2.51 -7.77 -7.41
CA GLY A 89 -3.48 -6.68 -7.31
C GLY A 89 -4.89 -7.12 -6.91
N GLU A 90 -5.25 -8.40 -7.06
CA GLU A 90 -6.59 -8.91 -6.74
C GLU A 90 -6.92 -8.82 -5.24
N ASN A 91 -5.90 -8.98 -4.40
CA ASN A 91 -6.02 -8.86 -2.96
C ASN A 91 -6.33 -7.41 -2.53
N LEU A 92 -5.72 -6.41 -3.18
CA LEU A 92 -6.00 -5.00 -2.93
C LEU A 92 -7.35 -4.58 -3.50
N GLU A 93 -7.68 -5.00 -4.72
CA GLU A 93 -8.98 -4.73 -5.35
C GLU A 93 -10.14 -5.20 -4.48
N MET A 94 -10.09 -6.46 -4.02
CA MET A 94 -11.11 -7.02 -3.14
C MET A 94 -11.14 -6.29 -1.80
N SER A 95 -9.98 -5.97 -1.22
CA SER A 95 -9.91 -5.25 0.06
C SER A 95 -10.58 -3.87 -0.03
N PHE A 96 -10.25 -3.11 -1.07
CA PHE A 96 -10.83 -1.78 -1.32
C PHE A 96 -12.33 -1.86 -1.53
N ARG A 97 -12.77 -2.81 -2.35
CA ARG A 97 -14.19 -3.02 -2.61
C ARG A 97 -14.97 -3.43 -1.37
N VAL A 98 -14.48 -4.40 -0.60
CA VAL A 98 -15.14 -4.87 0.62
C VAL A 98 -15.37 -3.71 1.58
N TRP A 99 -14.33 -2.90 1.84
CA TRP A 99 -14.43 -1.77 2.75
C TRP A 99 -15.30 -0.63 2.20
N GLN A 100 -15.05 -0.19 0.96
CA GLN A 100 -15.79 0.93 0.36
C GLN A 100 -17.27 0.60 0.17
N CYS A 101 -17.64 -0.66 -0.05
CA CYS A 101 -19.02 -1.08 -0.29
C CYS A 101 -19.74 -1.61 0.97
N GLY A 102 -19.23 -1.27 2.17
CA GLY A 102 -19.94 -1.46 3.44
C GLY A 102 -19.74 -2.81 4.13
N GLY A 103 -18.73 -3.58 3.74
CA GLY A 103 -18.24 -4.75 4.47
C GLY A 103 -17.10 -4.42 5.44
N SER A 104 -16.54 -5.46 6.04
CA SER A 104 -15.31 -5.38 6.86
C SER A 104 -14.34 -6.50 6.52
N LEU A 105 -13.04 -6.24 6.73
CA LEU A 105 -11.97 -7.21 6.56
C LEU A 105 -11.22 -7.38 7.88
N GLU A 106 -11.12 -8.61 8.35
CA GLU A 106 -10.66 -8.91 9.71
C GLU A 106 -9.67 -10.09 9.72
N ILE A 107 -8.61 -9.99 10.52
CA ILE A 107 -7.71 -11.09 10.84
C ILE A 107 -8.20 -11.72 12.15
N VAL A 108 -8.62 -12.98 12.09
CA VAL A 108 -9.10 -13.74 13.25
C VAL A 108 -7.89 -14.33 13.96
N THR A 109 -7.51 -13.76 15.10
CA THR A 109 -6.25 -14.09 15.79
C THR A 109 -6.21 -15.49 16.40
N CYS A 110 -7.35 -16.15 16.57
CA CYS A 110 -7.42 -17.55 17.00
C CYS A 110 -7.34 -18.56 15.86
N SER A 111 -7.42 -18.11 14.59
CA SER A 111 -7.33 -18.98 13.42
C SER A 111 -5.94 -18.88 12.81
N HIS A 112 -5.25 -20.01 12.73
CA HIS A 112 -3.88 -20.10 12.22
C HIS A 112 -3.83 -21.04 11.02
N VAL A 113 -3.15 -20.60 9.96
CA VAL A 113 -2.89 -21.43 8.78
C VAL A 113 -1.45 -21.21 8.32
N GLY A 114 -0.66 -22.27 8.28
CA GLY A 114 0.71 -22.24 7.76
C GLY A 114 0.75 -22.09 6.24
N HIS A 115 1.64 -21.24 5.75
CA HIS A 115 1.88 -21.00 4.33
C HIS A 115 3.38 -21.04 4.01
N VAL A 116 3.74 -21.71 2.91
CA VAL A 116 5.12 -21.73 2.41
C VAL A 116 5.40 -20.46 1.63
N PHE A 117 6.09 -19.50 2.25
CA PHE A 117 6.51 -18.27 1.58
C PHE A 117 7.73 -18.54 0.72
N ARG A 118 7.61 -18.32 -0.60
CA ARG A 118 8.68 -18.57 -1.57
C ARG A 118 9.36 -17.27 -1.96
N LYS A 119 10.66 -17.34 -2.27
CA LYS A 119 11.44 -16.19 -2.77
C LYS A 119 11.09 -15.80 -4.21
N ALA A 120 10.55 -16.73 -5.00
CA ALA A 120 10.17 -16.50 -6.40
C ALA A 120 8.93 -17.32 -6.78
N THR A 121 8.16 -16.81 -7.73
CA THR A 121 7.02 -17.51 -8.34
C THR A 121 7.54 -18.58 -9.32
N PRO A 122 7.02 -19.83 -9.28
CA PRO A 122 7.49 -20.91 -10.17
C PRO A 122 6.85 -20.87 -11.58
N TYR A 123 5.93 -19.94 -11.84
CA TYR A 123 5.15 -19.86 -13.07
C TYR A 123 5.68 -18.78 -14.01
N THR A 124 5.44 -18.97 -15.31
CA THR A 124 5.76 -18.00 -16.35
C THR A 124 4.61 -17.02 -16.55
N PHE A 125 4.97 -15.76 -16.84
CA PHE A 125 4.01 -14.68 -17.10
C PHE A 125 4.13 -14.25 -18.56
N PRO A 126 3.10 -14.45 -19.40
CA PRO A 126 3.07 -13.91 -20.74
C PRO A 126 3.27 -12.38 -20.71
N GLY A 127 4.25 -11.86 -21.45
CA GLY A 127 4.61 -10.44 -21.41
C GLY A 127 5.43 -10.00 -20.18
N GLY A 128 5.76 -10.93 -19.29
CA GLY A 128 6.54 -10.68 -18.08
C GLY A 128 5.70 -10.27 -16.87
N THR A 129 6.18 -10.61 -15.68
CA THR A 129 5.49 -10.37 -14.40
C THR A 129 5.11 -8.91 -14.19
N GLY A 130 5.99 -7.98 -14.59
CA GLY A 130 5.72 -6.54 -14.49
C GLY A 130 4.55 -6.07 -15.35
N HIS A 131 4.38 -6.62 -16.57
CA HIS A 131 3.26 -6.25 -17.44
C HIS A 131 1.91 -6.67 -16.83
N VAL A 132 1.83 -7.92 -16.38
CA VAL A 132 0.63 -8.49 -15.75
C VAL A 132 0.25 -7.73 -14.47
N ILE A 133 1.20 -7.51 -13.57
CA ILE A 133 0.95 -6.78 -12.32
C ILE A 133 0.54 -5.33 -12.61
N ASN A 134 1.22 -4.66 -13.54
CA ASN A 134 0.89 -3.28 -13.90
C ASN A 134 -0.51 -3.18 -14.51
N LYS A 135 -0.92 -4.13 -15.36
CA LYS A 135 -2.28 -4.22 -15.89
C LYS A 135 -3.29 -4.33 -14.74
N ASN A 136 -3.13 -5.30 -13.84
CA ASN A 136 -4.06 -5.53 -12.74
C ASN A 136 -4.12 -4.33 -11.78
N ASN A 137 -2.96 -3.75 -11.42
CA ASN A 137 -2.87 -2.56 -10.58
C ASN A 137 -3.50 -1.32 -11.25
N ARG A 138 -3.45 -1.22 -12.58
CA ARG A 138 -4.14 -0.14 -13.29
C ARG A 138 -5.65 -0.34 -13.24
N ARG A 139 -6.15 -1.57 -13.46
CA ARG A 139 -7.58 -1.89 -13.36
C ARG A 139 -8.14 -1.54 -11.97
N LEU A 140 -7.45 -1.93 -10.89
CA LEU A 140 -7.91 -1.62 -9.54
C LEU A 140 -7.85 -0.10 -9.24
N ALA A 141 -6.81 0.60 -9.69
CA ALA A 141 -6.66 2.03 -9.45
C ALA A 141 -7.74 2.85 -10.18
N GLU A 142 -8.04 2.50 -11.43
CA GLU A 142 -9.06 3.17 -12.25
C GLU A 142 -10.49 3.00 -11.71
N VAL A 143 -10.74 1.96 -10.91
CA VAL A 143 -12.06 1.67 -10.36
C VAL A 143 -12.20 2.17 -8.92
N TRP A 144 -11.16 2.02 -8.08
CA TRP A 144 -11.30 2.10 -6.62
C TRP A 144 -10.54 3.23 -5.94
N MET A 145 -9.63 3.93 -6.63
CA MET A 145 -8.74 4.91 -6.00
C MET A 145 -9.11 6.37 -6.25
N ASP A 146 -10.13 6.65 -7.07
CA ASP A 146 -10.52 8.02 -7.45
C ASP A 146 -9.30 8.82 -7.92
N ASP A 147 -9.15 10.07 -7.49
CA ASP A 147 -8.02 10.95 -7.86
C ASP A 147 -6.68 10.48 -7.25
N PHE A 148 -6.70 9.59 -6.24
CA PHE A 148 -5.46 9.04 -5.65
C PHE A 148 -4.73 8.09 -6.61
N LYS A 149 -5.35 7.69 -7.73
CA LYS A 149 -4.64 6.93 -8.78
C LYS A 149 -3.51 7.75 -9.42
N ASP A 150 -3.66 9.08 -9.50
CA ASP A 150 -2.64 9.94 -10.12
C ASP A 150 -1.37 9.97 -9.27
N PHE A 151 -1.53 9.93 -7.94
CA PHE A 151 -0.42 9.71 -7.01
C PHE A 151 0.34 8.42 -7.35
N PHE A 152 -0.38 7.31 -7.49
CA PHE A 152 0.22 6.02 -7.85
C PHE A 152 0.92 6.05 -9.21
N TYR A 153 0.34 6.73 -10.20
CA TYR A 153 0.93 6.85 -11.54
C TYR A 153 2.23 7.66 -11.58
N ILE A 154 2.35 8.70 -10.75
CA ILE A 154 3.60 9.46 -10.60
C ILE A 154 4.70 8.58 -9.99
N ILE A 155 4.36 7.75 -9.00
CA ILE A 155 5.30 6.83 -8.34
C ILE A 155 5.68 5.65 -9.24
N SER A 156 4.72 5.15 -10.03
CA SER A 156 4.84 3.96 -10.86
C SER A 156 4.58 4.29 -12.34
N PRO A 157 5.45 5.07 -12.98
CA PRO A 157 5.27 5.56 -14.36
C PRO A 157 5.09 4.43 -15.39
N GLY A 158 5.68 3.26 -15.12
CA GLY A 158 5.56 2.08 -15.98
C GLY A 158 4.13 1.55 -16.10
N VAL A 159 3.26 1.83 -15.13
CA VAL A 159 1.86 1.40 -15.12
C VAL A 159 1.05 2.11 -16.19
N VAL A 160 1.32 3.40 -16.40
CA VAL A 160 0.57 4.24 -17.37
C VAL A 160 0.78 3.78 -18.81
N LYS A 161 1.85 3.05 -19.08
CA LYS A 161 2.18 2.53 -20.42
C LYS A 161 1.47 1.22 -20.76
N VAL A 162 0.81 0.58 -19.79
CA VAL A 162 0.18 -0.74 -19.96
C VAL A 162 -1.31 -0.57 -20.23
N ASP A 163 -1.79 -1.15 -21.32
CA ASP A 163 -3.23 -1.27 -21.56
C ASP A 163 -3.87 -2.15 -20.48
N TYR A 164 -4.99 -1.67 -19.95
CA TYR A 164 -5.69 -2.32 -18.85
C TYR A 164 -7.07 -2.85 -19.24
N GLY A 165 -7.49 -2.63 -20.50
CA GLY A 165 -8.77 -3.06 -21.03
C GLY A 165 -9.97 -2.33 -20.41
N ASP A 166 -11.18 -2.78 -20.73
CA ASP A 166 -12.41 -2.17 -20.22
C ASP A 166 -12.65 -2.49 -18.74
N VAL A 167 -13.02 -1.46 -17.97
CA VAL A 167 -13.40 -1.52 -16.55
C VAL A 167 -14.81 -1.01 -16.30
N SER A 168 -15.60 -0.73 -17.35
CA SER A 168 -16.94 -0.15 -17.25
C SER A 168 -17.87 -0.99 -16.38
N VAL A 169 -17.80 -2.32 -16.49
CA VAL A 169 -18.58 -3.24 -15.63
C VAL A 169 -18.23 -3.09 -14.15
N ARG A 170 -16.94 -2.90 -13.83
CA ARG A 170 -16.46 -2.72 -12.45
C ARG A 170 -16.86 -1.36 -11.88
N LYS A 171 -16.81 -0.30 -12.70
CA LYS A 171 -17.30 1.05 -12.34
C LYS A 171 -18.82 1.04 -12.08
N ALA A 172 -19.60 0.45 -12.97
CA ALA A 172 -21.05 0.31 -12.80
C ALA A 172 -21.43 -0.52 -11.56
N LEU A 173 -20.63 -1.53 -11.21
CA LEU A 173 -20.79 -2.29 -9.96
C LEU A 173 -20.56 -1.39 -8.74
N ARG A 174 -19.48 -0.61 -8.73
CA ARG A 174 -19.17 0.35 -7.64
C ARG A 174 -20.29 1.36 -7.43
N GLU A 175 -20.84 1.89 -8.53
CA GLU A 175 -21.99 2.81 -8.51
C GLU A 175 -23.25 2.13 -7.96
N ARG A 176 -23.59 0.94 -8.47
CA ARG A 176 -24.79 0.18 -8.04
C ARG A 176 -24.79 -0.15 -6.56
N LEU A 177 -23.63 -0.48 -6.02
CA LEU A 177 -23.46 -0.81 -4.59
C LEU A 177 -23.40 0.45 -3.70
N GLY A 178 -23.39 1.65 -4.27
CA GLY A 178 -23.31 2.91 -3.52
C GLY A 178 -22.04 3.03 -2.68
N CYS A 179 -20.91 2.54 -3.22
CA CYS A 179 -19.66 2.47 -2.47
C CYS A 179 -19.10 3.86 -2.14
N LYS A 180 -18.42 3.96 -1.00
CA LYS A 180 -17.75 5.17 -0.52
C LYS A 180 -16.53 5.54 -1.39
N PRO A 181 -16.12 6.81 -1.41
CA PRO A 181 -14.90 7.24 -2.10
C PRO A 181 -13.64 6.71 -1.41
N PHE A 182 -12.52 6.71 -2.13
CA PHE A 182 -11.23 6.26 -1.60
C PHE A 182 -10.69 7.18 -0.50
N SER A 183 -11.02 8.48 -0.53
CA SER A 183 -10.73 9.41 0.57
C SER A 183 -11.33 8.93 1.88
N TRP A 184 -12.59 8.47 1.85
CA TRP A 184 -13.24 7.87 3.02
C TRP A 184 -12.51 6.62 3.50
N TYR A 185 -12.03 5.78 2.59
CA TYR A 185 -11.24 4.59 2.93
C TYR A 185 -9.94 4.96 3.67
N LEU A 186 -9.17 5.92 3.15
CA LEU A 186 -7.95 6.39 3.80
C LEU A 186 -8.23 7.08 5.15
N GLU A 187 -9.38 7.73 5.32
CA GLU A 187 -9.74 8.39 6.57
C GLU A 187 -10.24 7.42 7.65
N ASN A 188 -11.05 6.43 7.26
CA ASN A 188 -11.84 5.63 8.20
C ASN A 188 -11.31 4.21 8.37
N VAL A 189 -10.63 3.68 7.36
CA VAL A 189 -10.13 2.30 7.35
C VAL A 189 -8.61 2.27 7.54
N TYR A 190 -7.89 3.11 6.79
CA TYR A 190 -6.42 3.15 6.80
C TYR A 190 -5.83 4.55 7.09
N PRO A 191 -6.17 5.18 8.23
CA PRO A 191 -5.63 6.49 8.60
C PRO A 191 -4.10 6.51 8.80
N ASP A 192 -3.51 5.36 9.09
CA ASP A 192 -2.06 5.15 9.26
C ASP A 192 -1.35 4.85 7.92
N SER A 193 -2.06 4.97 6.79
CA SER A 193 -1.48 4.79 5.47
C SER A 193 -0.33 5.76 5.25
N GLN A 194 0.71 5.28 4.57
CA GLN A 194 1.83 6.12 4.16
C GLN A 194 1.46 7.06 3.02
N ILE A 195 0.34 6.81 2.31
CA ILE A 195 -0.15 7.71 1.25
C ILE A 195 -0.57 9.04 1.88
N PRO A 196 0.05 10.17 1.49
CA PRO A 196 -0.27 11.46 2.08
C PRO A 196 -1.67 11.91 1.65
N ARG A 197 -2.60 11.98 2.62
CA ARG A 197 -3.96 12.52 2.38
C ARG A 197 -3.95 14.03 2.10
N ARG A 198 -2.99 14.74 2.68
CA ARG A 198 -2.81 16.19 2.55
C ARG A 198 -1.33 16.50 2.37
N TYR A 199 -0.99 17.14 1.27
CA TYR A 199 0.36 17.54 0.94
C TYR A 199 0.35 18.92 0.28
N TYR A 200 1.41 19.68 0.48
CA TYR A 200 1.65 20.96 -0.20
C TYR A 200 2.20 20.74 -1.61
N SER A 201 3.06 19.73 -1.78
CA SER A 201 3.62 19.36 -3.08
C SER A 201 3.91 17.86 -3.17
N LEU A 202 3.88 17.37 -4.41
CA LEU A 202 4.23 16.01 -4.79
C LEU A 202 5.00 16.07 -6.11
N GLY A 203 6.22 15.55 -6.12
CA GLY A 203 7.06 15.56 -7.32
C GLY A 203 8.54 15.58 -6.99
N GLU A 204 9.32 16.13 -7.91
CA GLU A 204 10.76 16.27 -7.76
C GLU A 204 11.15 17.45 -6.88
N ILE A 205 12.24 17.28 -6.12
CA ILE A 205 12.90 18.37 -5.39
C ILE A 205 14.15 18.75 -6.18
N ARG A 206 14.07 19.89 -6.88
CA ARG A 206 15.13 20.35 -7.80
C ARG A 206 16.01 21.40 -7.12
N ASN A 207 17.32 21.20 -7.18
CA ASN A 207 18.29 22.24 -6.86
C ASN A 207 18.37 23.23 -8.03
N VAL A 208 18.11 24.52 -7.74
CA VAL A 208 18.02 25.57 -8.77
C VAL A 208 19.37 25.93 -9.40
N GLU A 209 20.48 25.77 -8.67
CA GLU A 209 21.82 26.11 -9.14
C GLU A 209 22.41 25.01 -10.03
N THR A 210 22.27 23.75 -9.63
CA THR A 210 22.87 22.61 -10.33
C THR A 210 21.92 21.97 -11.33
N ASN A 211 20.62 22.28 -11.27
CA ASN A 211 19.55 21.61 -12.01
C ASN A 211 19.54 20.08 -11.80
N GLN A 212 20.02 19.62 -10.64
CA GLN A 212 19.95 18.24 -10.20
C GLN A 212 18.76 18.06 -9.25
N CYS A 213 18.20 16.85 -9.23
CA CYS A 213 17.07 16.49 -8.40
C CYS A 213 17.50 15.60 -7.25
N LEU A 214 16.84 15.76 -6.10
CA LEU A 214 16.95 14.82 -5.00
C LEU A 214 16.47 13.45 -5.47
N ASP A 215 17.22 12.41 -5.10
CA ASP A 215 17.00 11.06 -5.58
C ASP A 215 17.24 10.07 -4.43
N ASN A 216 16.29 9.16 -4.20
CA ASN A 216 16.48 8.12 -3.20
C ASN A 216 17.47 7.02 -3.66
N MET A 217 17.93 7.07 -4.90
CA MET A 217 18.90 6.18 -5.55
C MET A 217 18.50 4.69 -5.50
N GLY A 218 17.21 4.38 -5.28
CA GLY A 218 16.74 3.02 -4.98
C GLY A 218 17.27 2.45 -3.65
N ARG A 219 17.82 3.30 -2.78
CA ARG A 219 18.35 2.94 -1.46
C ARG A 219 17.21 2.69 -0.46
N LYS A 220 17.57 2.05 0.65
CA LYS A 220 16.67 1.59 1.70
C LYS A 220 16.76 2.49 2.94
N GLU A 221 16.04 2.09 3.99
CA GLU A 221 16.10 2.71 5.32
C GLU A 221 17.55 2.79 5.82
N ASN A 222 17.85 3.88 6.54
CA ASN A 222 19.16 4.21 7.12
C ASN A 222 20.27 4.50 6.09
N GLU A 223 19.90 4.77 4.84
CA GLU A 223 20.81 5.24 3.81
C GLU A 223 20.55 6.71 3.46
N LYS A 224 21.60 7.38 2.97
CA LYS A 224 21.51 8.79 2.57
C LYS A 224 20.80 8.96 1.23
N VAL A 225 20.05 10.06 1.09
CA VAL A 225 19.61 10.54 -0.24
C VAL A 225 20.81 11.00 -1.08
N GLY A 226 20.61 11.05 -2.39
CA GLY A 226 21.59 11.56 -3.35
C GLY A 226 21.01 12.66 -4.21
N PHE A 227 21.86 13.20 -5.09
CA PHE A 227 21.44 14.06 -6.20
C PHE A 227 21.75 13.36 -7.51
N PHE A 228 20.83 13.45 -8.46
CA PHE A 228 21.00 12.92 -9.80
C PHE A 228 20.40 13.90 -10.83
N ASN A 229 20.65 13.67 -12.12
CA ASN A 229 20.03 14.49 -13.15
C ASN A 229 18.50 14.37 -13.06
N CYS A 230 17.79 15.51 -13.06
CA CYS A 230 16.34 15.53 -13.11
C CYS A 230 15.86 14.84 -14.38
N HIS A 231 15.13 13.73 -14.24
CA HIS A 231 14.70 12.94 -15.40
C HIS A 231 13.19 13.04 -15.66
N GLY A 232 12.40 13.63 -14.76
CA GLY A 232 10.95 13.81 -14.93
C GLY A 232 10.17 12.50 -15.08
N MET A 233 10.78 11.36 -14.76
CA MET A 233 10.16 10.03 -14.90
C MET A 233 9.44 9.57 -13.63
N GLY A 234 9.42 10.39 -12.58
CA GLY A 234 8.86 9.99 -11.29
C GLY A 234 9.73 8.97 -10.56
N GLY A 235 9.12 7.98 -9.91
CA GLY A 235 9.85 6.89 -9.24
C GLY A 235 10.73 7.36 -8.07
N ASN A 236 12.05 7.17 -8.20
CA ASN A 236 13.06 7.49 -7.18
C ASN A 236 13.27 8.99 -6.91
N GLN A 237 12.77 9.85 -7.80
CA GLN A 237 12.82 11.31 -7.65
C GLN A 237 11.50 11.90 -7.13
N VAL A 238 10.54 11.07 -6.72
CA VAL A 238 9.26 11.58 -6.21
C VAL A 238 9.27 11.63 -4.70
N PHE A 239 9.07 12.84 -4.18
CA PHE A 239 8.88 13.10 -2.78
C PHE A 239 7.57 13.85 -2.56
N SER A 240 6.94 13.63 -1.42
CA SER A 240 5.79 14.42 -0.98
C SER A 240 6.19 15.34 0.16
N TYR A 241 5.87 16.62 0.06
CA TYR A 241 5.94 17.54 1.20
C TYR A 241 4.57 17.62 1.86
N THR A 242 4.43 17.00 3.04
CA THR A 242 3.13 16.76 3.66
C THR A 242 2.65 17.94 4.49
N ALA A 243 1.35 17.96 4.82
CA ALA A 243 0.76 18.95 5.72
C ALA A 243 1.42 18.95 7.12
N ASP A 244 1.97 17.80 7.55
CA ASP A 244 2.68 17.61 8.81
C ASP A 244 4.14 18.07 8.76
N LYS A 245 4.54 18.75 7.68
CA LYS A 245 5.89 19.29 7.46
C LYS A 245 6.96 18.21 7.36
N GLU A 246 6.64 17.07 6.78
CA GLU A 246 7.59 15.99 6.49
C GLU A 246 7.86 15.89 4.99
N ILE A 247 9.08 15.52 4.60
CA ILE A 247 9.42 15.14 3.22
C ILE A 247 9.49 13.62 3.15
N ARG A 248 8.58 12.99 2.41
CA ARG A 248 8.42 11.53 2.36
C ARG A 248 8.74 10.92 1.00
N THR A 249 9.21 9.68 1.00
CA THR A 249 9.35 8.78 -0.16
C THR A 249 8.93 7.37 0.26
N ASP A 250 7.80 6.88 -0.24
CA ASP A 250 7.21 5.58 0.18
C ASP A 250 6.97 5.55 1.70
N ASP A 251 7.54 4.58 2.40
CA ASP A 251 7.41 4.41 3.87
C ASP A 251 8.48 5.20 4.66
N LEU A 252 9.28 6.04 4.00
CA LEU A 252 10.43 6.73 4.59
C LEU A 252 10.29 8.25 4.57
N CYS A 253 10.84 8.90 5.58
CA CYS A 253 10.95 10.33 5.76
C CYS A 253 12.42 10.76 5.70
N LEU A 254 12.66 11.96 5.17
CA LEU A 254 13.97 12.60 5.29
C LEU A 254 14.22 13.01 6.73
N ASP A 255 15.40 12.67 7.24
CA ASP A 255 15.77 12.78 8.64
C ASP A 255 17.18 13.35 8.80
N VAL A 256 17.34 14.29 9.74
CA VAL A 256 18.64 14.84 10.15
C VAL A 256 19.01 14.31 11.53
N SER A 257 19.52 13.08 11.58
CA SER A 257 19.81 12.41 12.87
C SER A 257 21.05 12.96 13.58
N ARG A 258 21.91 13.71 12.88
CA ARG A 258 23.12 14.35 13.42
C ARG A 258 23.27 15.75 12.81
N LEU A 259 23.52 16.74 13.66
CA LEU A 259 23.89 18.09 13.20
C LEU A 259 25.13 18.01 12.32
N ASN A 260 25.10 18.70 11.17
CA ASN A 260 26.12 18.64 10.11
C ASN A 260 26.36 17.24 9.50
N GLY A 261 25.46 16.29 9.76
CA GLY A 261 25.46 14.98 9.13
C GLY A 261 24.73 14.99 7.77
N PRO A 262 24.81 13.88 7.01
CA PRO A 262 24.00 13.71 5.81
C PRO A 262 22.51 13.58 6.18
N VAL A 263 21.64 13.96 5.25
CA VAL A 263 20.20 13.65 5.32
C VAL A 263 20.02 12.16 5.03
N LEU A 264 19.35 11.46 5.94
CA LEU A 264 19.07 10.03 5.86
C LEU A 264 17.59 9.79 5.54
N MET A 265 17.28 8.60 5.03
CA MET A 265 15.90 8.12 4.90
C MET A 265 15.60 7.15 6.05
N LEU A 266 14.73 7.54 6.96
CA LEU A 266 14.31 6.71 8.10
C LEU A 266 12.80 6.52 8.08
N LYS A 267 12.28 5.55 8.86
CA LYS A 267 10.83 5.42 9.04
C LYS A 267 10.24 6.73 9.54
N CYS A 268 9.12 7.12 8.95
CA CYS A 268 8.36 8.27 9.41
C CYS A 268 7.84 8.01 10.82
N HIS A 269 8.25 8.83 11.79
CA HIS A 269 7.82 8.69 13.18
C HIS A 269 6.74 9.70 13.59
N HIS A 270 6.48 10.74 12.79
CA HIS A 270 5.42 11.73 13.03
C HIS A 270 5.56 12.51 14.34
N LEU A 271 6.78 12.55 14.90
CA LEU A 271 7.11 13.28 16.13
C LEU A 271 7.80 14.62 15.87
N ARG A 272 7.81 15.09 14.61
CA ARG A 272 8.50 16.32 14.18
C ARG A 272 10.01 16.23 14.43
N GLY A 273 10.63 17.26 15.02
CA GLY A 273 12.04 17.26 15.38
C GLY A 273 12.95 17.14 14.15
N ASN A 274 13.75 16.09 14.10
CA ASN A 274 14.68 15.78 13.02
C ASN A 274 14.01 15.35 11.70
N GLN A 275 12.69 15.15 11.67
CA GLN A 275 11.90 14.92 10.45
C GLN A 275 10.99 16.09 10.06
N LEU A 276 11.07 17.23 10.77
CA LEU A 276 10.33 18.44 10.43
C LEU A 276 11.13 19.30 9.46
N TRP A 277 10.49 19.68 8.36
CA TRP A 277 11.06 20.49 7.28
C TRP A 277 10.19 21.72 7.03
N GLU A 278 10.80 22.90 7.10
CA GLU A 278 10.18 24.15 6.70
C GLU A 278 10.73 24.56 5.34
N TYR A 279 9.84 24.72 4.38
CA TYR A 279 10.17 25.25 3.06
C TYR A 279 9.96 26.76 3.09
N ASP A 280 11.06 27.50 2.92
CA ASP A 280 11.04 28.94 2.73
C ASP A 280 10.97 29.25 1.23
N ALA A 281 10.02 30.10 0.85
CA ALA A 281 9.75 30.48 -0.53
C ALA A 281 10.26 31.89 -0.86
N GLU A 282 10.80 32.62 0.12
CA GLU A 282 11.36 33.96 -0.04
C GLU A 282 12.74 33.97 -0.73
#